data_AF-A0A5B8A2Z3-F1
#
_entry.id   AF-A0A5B8A2Z3-F1
#
_cell.length_a   1.000
_cell.length_b   1.000
_cell.length_c   1.000
_cell.angle_alpha   90.00
_cell.angle_beta   90.00
_cell.angle_gamma   90.00
#
_symmetry.space_group_name_H-M   'P 1'
#
loop_
_entity.id
_entity.type
_entity.pdbx_description
1 polymer ?
#
loop_
_entity_poly.entity_id
_entity_poly.type
_entity_poly.pdbx_seq_one_letter_code
_entity_poly.pdbx_strand_id
1 'polypeptide(L)'
;MKPSPLSELLYHLTVVSTADVDNHLFTHYEKHGFFAGEREARLVALAAERLAAVATGVLEAQRWERQLKESTSRELHLVKSQESTSMLTVEQAAAAMGVCTKTCLKLIQTGRLPAKNYNEGTVHKPLWRVPSSAVLATR
;
A
#
# COMPACT_ATOMS: atom_id res chain seq x y z
N MET A 1 -4.34 -22.28 0.40
CA MET A 1 -3.88 -20.90 0.15
C MET A 1 -4.07 -20.61 -1.32
N LYS A 2 -4.79 -19.54 -1.69
CA LYS A 2 -4.90 -19.15 -3.10
C LYS A 2 -3.58 -18.47 -3.52
N PRO A 3 -2.99 -18.82 -4.67
CA PRO A 3 -1.83 -18.12 -5.20
C PRO A 3 -2.18 -16.64 -5.42
N SER A 4 -1.17 -15.76 -5.29
CA SER A 4 -1.39 -14.34 -5.59
C SER A 4 -1.59 -14.16 -7.10
N PRO A 5 -2.36 -13.16 -7.54
CA PRO A 5 -2.58 -12.90 -8.97
C PRO A 5 -1.27 -12.73 -9.77
N LEU A 6 -0.21 -12.23 -9.11
CA LEU A 6 1.13 -12.11 -9.67
C LEU A 6 1.82 -13.46 -9.90
N SER A 7 1.62 -14.42 -9.00
CA SER A 7 2.18 -15.77 -9.17
C SER A 7 1.52 -16.55 -10.31
N GLU A 8 0.22 -16.35 -10.57
CA GLU A 8 -0.47 -16.93 -11.73
C GLU A 8 0.02 -16.31 -13.05
N LEU A 9 0.20 -14.99 -13.10
CA LEU A 9 0.73 -14.31 -14.28
C LEU A 9 2.17 -14.73 -14.61
N LEU A 10 3.04 -14.86 -13.59
CA LEU A 10 4.42 -15.33 -13.78
C LEU A 10 4.47 -16.79 -14.27
N TYR A 11 3.56 -17.64 -13.79
CA TYR A 11 3.45 -19.03 -14.26
C TYR A 11 3.03 -19.09 -15.73
N HIS A 12 2.04 -18.29 -16.14
CA HIS A 12 1.62 -18.25 -17.54
C HIS A 12 2.67 -17.66 -18.48
N LEU A 13 3.39 -16.62 -18.07
CA LEU A 13 4.49 -16.02 -18.86
C LEU A 13 5.67 -16.97 -19.07
N THR A 14 6.01 -17.78 -18.06
CA THR A 14 7.09 -18.76 -18.17
C THR A 14 6.72 -19.96 -19.03
N VAL A 15 5.47 -20.43 -18.96
CA VAL A 15 4.98 -21.58 -19.76
C VAL A 15 4.78 -21.23 -21.24
N VAL A 16 4.35 -20.01 -21.56
CA VAL A 16 4.14 -19.59 -22.97
C VAL A 16 5.47 -19.31 -23.67
N SER A 17 6.50 -18.84 -22.96
CA SER A 17 7.80 -18.51 -23.57
C SER A 17 8.68 -19.72 -23.91
N THR A 18 8.44 -20.90 -23.32
CA THR A 18 9.22 -22.10 -23.65
C THR A 18 8.70 -22.78 -24.93
N ALA A 19 7.38 -22.88 -25.08
CA ALA A 19 6.76 -23.59 -26.20
C ALA A 19 7.03 -22.96 -27.59
N ASP A 20 7.02 -21.63 -27.71
CA ASP A 20 7.27 -20.95 -28.99
C ASP A 20 8.75 -20.91 -29.37
N VAL A 21 9.64 -20.93 -28.37
CA VAL A 21 11.09 -20.86 -28.59
C VAL A 21 11.65 -22.23 -29.01
N ASP A 22 11.06 -23.30 -28.49
CA ASP A 22 11.43 -24.66 -28.88
C ASP A 22 11.16 -24.89 -30.37
N ASN A 23 10.04 -24.39 -30.92
CA ASN A 23 9.70 -24.58 -32.33
C ASN A 23 10.61 -23.81 -33.31
N HIS A 24 11.01 -22.59 -32.96
CA HIS A 24 11.89 -21.79 -33.82
C HIS A 24 13.36 -22.20 -33.76
N LEU A 25 13.85 -22.67 -32.60
CA LEU A 25 15.20 -23.22 -32.50
C LEU A 25 15.31 -24.59 -33.18
N PHE A 26 14.26 -25.41 -33.13
CA PHE A 26 14.25 -26.74 -33.77
C PHE A 26 14.58 -26.67 -35.27
N THR A 27 13.96 -25.73 -35.99
CA THR A 27 14.13 -25.57 -37.45
C THR A 27 15.47 -24.98 -37.87
N HIS A 28 16.13 -24.23 -36.98
CA HIS A 28 17.44 -23.63 -37.26
C HIS A 28 18.59 -24.64 -37.06
N TYR A 29 18.47 -25.59 -36.13
CA TYR A 29 19.54 -26.53 -35.81
C TYR A 29 19.64 -27.74 -36.75
N GLU A 30 18.51 -28.22 -37.32
CA GLU A 30 18.53 -29.29 -38.34
C GLU A 30 19.37 -28.93 -39.57
N LYS A 31 19.45 -27.63 -39.92
CA LYS A 31 20.18 -27.16 -41.10
C LYS A 31 21.70 -27.12 -40.93
N HIS A 32 22.23 -27.18 -39.70
CA HIS A 32 23.65 -26.91 -39.41
C HIS A 32 24.46 -28.08 -38.85
N GLY A 33 23.88 -29.29 -38.73
CA GLY A 33 24.66 -30.51 -38.46
C GLY A 33 25.37 -30.54 -37.10
N PHE A 34 24.80 -29.93 -36.06
CA PHE A 34 25.36 -29.97 -34.70
C PHE A 34 25.24 -31.36 -34.07
N PHE A 35 26.31 -31.84 -33.42
CA PHE A 35 26.29 -33.06 -32.60
C PHE A 35 25.37 -32.87 -31.39
N ALA A 36 24.58 -33.89 -31.06
CA ALA A 36 23.54 -33.85 -30.02
C ALA A 36 24.02 -33.24 -28.68
N GLY A 37 25.26 -33.52 -28.27
CA GLY A 37 25.82 -33.00 -27.01
C GLY A 37 26.09 -31.49 -26.98
N GLU A 38 26.51 -30.87 -28.10
CA GLU A 38 26.74 -29.42 -28.14
C GLU A 38 25.41 -28.64 -28.19
N ARG A 39 24.38 -29.24 -28.80
CA ARG A 39 23.01 -28.70 -28.82
C ARG A 39 22.44 -28.63 -27.41
N GLU A 40 22.54 -29.70 -26.64
CA GLU A 40 22.03 -29.74 -25.26
C GLU A 40 22.74 -28.71 -24.38
N ALA A 41 24.07 -28.61 -24.47
CA ALA A 41 24.84 -27.63 -23.70
C ALA A 41 24.43 -26.18 -24.00
N ARG A 42 24.19 -25.83 -25.27
CA ARG A 42 23.74 -24.48 -25.65
C ARG A 42 22.31 -24.18 -25.21
N LEU A 43 21.40 -25.14 -25.31
CA LEU A 43 20.03 -24.97 -24.82
C LEU A 43 20.00 -24.78 -23.30
N VAL A 44 20.81 -25.54 -22.55
CA VAL A 44 20.96 -25.38 -21.10
C VAL A 44 21.54 -24.01 -20.75
N ALA A 45 22.57 -23.54 -21.48
CA ALA A 45 23.15 -22.22 -21.27
C ALA A 45 22.14 -21.09 -21.52
N LEU A 46 21.40 -21.15 -22.62
CA LEU A 46 20.36 -20.17 -22.96
C LEU A 46 19.21 -20.18 -21.94
N ALA A 47 18.79 -21.36 -21.48
CA ALA A 47 17.78 -21.49 -20.44
C ALA A 47 18.28 -20.90 -19.11
N ALA A 48 19.53 -21.14 -18.74
CA ALA A 48 20.14 -20.56 -17.54
C ALA A 48 20.22 -19.03 -17.60
N GLU A 49 20.60 -18.46 -18.75
CA GLU A 49 20.65 -17.01 -18.96
C GLU A 49 19.26 -16.36 -18.82
N ARG A 50 18.24 -16.99 -19.42
CA ARG A 50 16.85 -16.51 -19.31
C ARG A 50 16.30 -16.62 -17.89
N LEU A 51 16.58 -17.71 -17.19
CA LEU A 51 16.21 -17.86 -15.78
C LEU A 51 16.90 -16.80 -14.91
N ALA A 52 18.15 -16.44 -15.19
CA ALA A 52 18.84 -15.35 -14.50
C ALA A 52 18.20 -13.98 -14.79
N ALA A 53 17.78 -13.71 -16.03
CA ALA A 53 17.04 -12.50 -16.39
C ALA A 53 15.67 -12.40 -15.70
N VAL A 54 14.94 -13.53 -15.59
CA VAL A 54 13.68 -13.57 -14.84
C VAL A 54 13.92 -13.34 -13.34
N ALA A 55 14.95 -13.98 -12.77
CA ALA A 55 15.28 -13.83 -11.36
C ALA A 55 15.65 -12.37 -11.00
N THR A 56 16.42 -11.70 -11.85
CA THR A 56 16.74 -10.28 -11.67
C THR A 56 15.49 -9.40 -11.76
N GLY A 57 14.61 -9.62 -12.74
CA GLY A 57 13.33 -8.90 -12.84
C GLY A 57 12.43 -9.08 -11.61
N VAL A 58 12.36 -10.30 -11.05
CA VAL A 58 11.58 -10.58 -9.82
C VAL A 58 12.16 -9.84 -8.61
N LEU A 59 13.48 -9.80 -8.46
CA LEU A 59 14.14 -9.09 -7.36
C LEU A 59 13.91 -7.56 -7.44
N GLU A 60 13.95 -6.99 -8.65
CA GLU A 60 13.64 -5.58 -8.85
C GLU A 60 12.18 -5.27 -8.51
N ALA A 61 11.23 -6.10 -8.95
CA ALA A 61 9.82 -5.94 -8.61
C ALA A 61 9.57 -5.98 -7.09
N GLN A 62 10.21 -6.90 -6.37
CA GLN A 62 10.13 -6.97 -4.91
C GLN A 62 10.74 -5.74 -4.23
N ARG A 63 11.83 -5.18 -4.77
CA ARG A 63 12.45 -3.95 -4.26
C ARG A 63 11.47 -2.77 -4.39
N TRP A 64 10.84 -2.62 -5.55
CA TRP A 64 9.81 -1.58 -5.77
C TRP A 64 8.63 -1.73 -4.80
N GLU A 65 8.14 -2.94 -4.59
CA GLU A 65 7.03 -3.18 -3.64
C GLU A 65 7.42 -2.81 -2.21
N ARG A 66 8.65 -3.13 -1.79
CA ARG A 66 9.16 -2.73 -0.46
C ARG A 66 9.25 -1.21 -0.33
N GLN A 67 9.77 -0.52 -1.34
CA GLN A 67 9.84 0.95 -1.34
C GLN A 67 8.43 1.57 -1.28
N LEU A 68 7.46 1.02 -2.00
CA LEU A 68 6.08 1.49 -1.96
C LEU A 68 5.48 1.32 -0.56
N LYS A 69 5.69 0.16 0.08
CA LYS A 69 5.25 -0.10 1.46
C LYS A 69 5.91 0.85 2.46
N GLU A 70 7.21 1.14 2.30
CA GLU A 70 7.91 2.11 3.16
C GLU A 70 7.41 3.54 2.96
N SER A 71 7.17 3.96 1.71
CA SER A 71 6.65 5.30 1.40
C SER A 71 5.25 5.51 1.99
N THR A 72 4.34 4.57 1.78
CA THR A 72 2.98 4.62 2.32
C THR A 72 2.98 4.56 3.85
N SER A 73 3.87 3.76 4.46
CA SER A 73 4.01 3.76 5.92
C SER A 73 4.52 5.10 6.47
N ARG A 74 5.43 5.79 5.76
CA ARG A 74 5.90 7.12 6.16
C ARG A 74 4.80 8.16 6.04
N GLU A 75 4.04 8.15 4.95
CA GLU A 75 2.90 9.05 4.76
C GLU A 75 1.84 8.83 5.83
N LEU A 76 1.47 7.59 6.12
CA LEU A 76 0.53 7.27 7.20
C LEU A 76 1.02 7.76 8.56
N HIS A 77 2.32 7.64 8.85
CA HIS A 77 2.87 8.14 10.10
C HIS A 77 2.87 9.67 10.16
N LEU A 78 3.08 10.35 9.03
CA LEU A 78 3.02 11.81 8.94
C LEU A 78 1.58 12.31 9.13
N VAL A 79 0.61 11.70 8.45
CA VAL A 79 -0.82 12.01 8.60
C VAL A 79 -1.27 11.77 10.04
N LYS A 80 -0.89 10.62 10.62
CA LYS A 80 -1.22 10.29 12.02
C LYS A 80 -0.55 11.23 13.02
N SER A 81 0.65 11.74 12.72
CA SER A 81 1.31 12.76 13.51
C SER A 81 0.68 14.15 13.34
N GLN A 82 0.08 14.46 12.20
CA GLN A 82 -0.69 15.69 12.03
C GLN A 82 -2.05 15.61 12.72
N GLU A 83 -2.62 14.40 12.85
CA GLU A 83 -3.85 14.14 13.60
C GLU A 83 -3.67 14.18 15.13
N SER A 84 -2.45 14.36 15.65
CA SER A 84 -2.27 14.82 17.04
C SER A 84 -2.65 16.30 17.18
N THR A 85 -3.74 16.71 16.53
CA THR A 85 -4.43 17.95 16.78
C THR A 85 -4.71 18.05 18.27
N SER A 86 -4.26 19.14 18.88
CA SER A 86 -4.54 19.45 20.27
C SER A 86 -6.05 19.37 20.51
N MET A 87 -6.46 18.39 21.32
CA MET A 87 -7.84 18.18 21.69
C MET A 87 -8.22 19.21 22.75
N LEU A 88 -9.02 20.20 22.36
CA LEU A 88 -9.46 21.29 23.22
C LEU A 88 -10.60 20.85 24.12
N THR A 89 -10.68 21.43 25.31
CA THR A 89 -11.88 21.35 26.14
C THR A 89 -13.01 22.15 25.50
N VAL A 90 -14.26 21.86 25.87
CA VAL A 90 -15.44 22.62 25.40
C VAL A 90 -15.29 24.12 25.69
N GLU A 91 -14.71 24.47 26.83
CA GLU A 91 -14.48 25.87 27.23
C GLU A 91 -13.45 26.56 26.33
N GLN A 92 -12.33 25.88 26.05
CA GLN A 92 -11.30 26.38 25.13
C GLN A 92 -11.85 26.51 23.71
N ALA A 93 -12.60 25.52 23.23
CA ALA A 93 -13.24 25.56 21.92
C ALA A 93 -14.27 26.70 21.81
N ALA A 94 -15.09 26.91 22.85
CA ALA A 94 -16.06 27.99 22.90
C ALA A 94 -15.38 29.37 22.87
N ALA A 95 -14.32 29.54 23.67
CA ALA A 95 -13.50 30.75 23.68
C ALA A 95 -12.87 31.02 22.31
N ALA A 96 -12.33 29.98 21.66
CA ALA A 96 -11.72 30.11 20.34
C ALA A 96 -12.74 30.41 19.23
N MET A 97 -13.98 29.92 19.32
CA MET A 97 -15.06 30.25 18.38
C MET A 97 -15.75 31.60 18.68
N GLY A 98 -15.49 32.21 19.84
CA GLY A 98 -16.19 33.43 20.27
C GLY A 98 -17.67 33.19 20.62
N VAL A 99 -18.02 31.97 21.04
CA VAL A 99 -19.40 31.60 21.42
C VAL A 99 -19.46 31.17 22.89
N CYS A 100 -20.66 31.16 23.47
CA CYS A 100 -20.82 30.63 24.83
C CYS A 100 -20.74 29.09 24.85
N THR A 101 -20.33 28.53 25.99
CA THR A 101 -20.14 27.08 26.18
C THR A 101 -21.41 26.26 25.90
N LYS A 102 -22.59 26.80 26.23
CA LYS A 102 -23.89 26.16 25.93
C LYS A 102 -24.12 26.03 24.43
N THR A 103 -23.79 27.06 23.65
CA THR A 103 -23.90 27.02 22.18
C THR A 103 -22.91 26.02 21.59
N CYS A 104 -21.67 25.99 22.09
CA CYS A 104 -20.67 25.00 21.68
C CYS A 104 -21.17 23.55 21.93
N LEU A 105 -21.72 23.26 23.11
CA LEU A 105 -22.32 21.95 23.40
C LEU A 105 -23.49 21.62 22.48
N LYS A 106 -24.35 22.59 22.16
CA LYS A 106 -25.47 22.39 21.24
C LYS A 106 -24.96 22.04 19.83
N LEU A 107 -23.90 22.69 19.36
CA LEU A 107 -23.28 22.35 18.08
C LEU A 107 -22.73 20.91 18.06
N ILE A 108 -22.09 20.48 19.15
CA ILE A 108 -21.63 19.10 19.31
C ILE A 108 -22.81 18.12 19.28
N GLN A 109 -23.85 18.38 20.06
CA GLN A 109 -25.04 17.51 20.15
C GLN A 109 -25.79 17.41 18.81
N THR A 110 -25.80 18.48 18.02
CA THR A 110 -26.41 18.49 16.68
C THR A 110 -25.52 17.89 15.58
N GLY A 111 -24.30 17.45 15.92
CA GLY A 111 -23.33 16.91 14.97
C GLY A 111 -22.67 17.95 14.07
N ARG A 112 -22.89 19.25 14.31
CA ARG A 112 -22.28 20.34 13.52
C ARG A 112 -20.83 20.62 13.88
N LEU A 113 -20.41 20.24 15.09
CA LEU A 113 -19.03 20.34 15.53
C LEU A 113 -18.54 18.93 15.89
N PRO A 114 -17.55 18.37 15.17
CA PRO A 114 -17.03 17.05 15.49
C PRO A 114 -16.36 17.10 16.87
N ALA A 115 -16.74 16.17 17.74
CA ALA A 115 -16.16 16.03 19.06
C ALA A 115 -16.16 14.56 19.48
N LYS A 116 -15.22 14.21 20.35
CA LYS A 116 -15.10 12.87 20.94
C LYS A 116 -15.43 12.94 22.42
N ASN A 117 -16.32 12.06 22.88
CA ASN A 117 -16.58 11.87 24.30
C ASN A 117 -15.63 10.79 24.84
N TYR A 118 -14.82 11.14 25.82
CA TYR A 118 -13.89 10.19 26.45
C TYR A 118 -14.49 9.42 27.63
N ASN A 119 -15.66 9.84 28.11
CA ASN A 119 -16.32 9.29 29.29
C ASN A 119 -17.62 8.55 28.94
N GLU A 120 -17.78 8.11 27.70
CA GLU A 120 -18.97 7.38 27.28
C GLU A 120 -19.14 6.11 28.13
N GLY A 121 -20.27 6.01 28.86
CA GLY A 121 -20.58 4.88 29.75
C GLY A 121 -20.19 5.04 31.22
N THR A 122 -19.59 6.16 31.63
CA THR A 122 -19.35 6.45 33.06
C THR A 122 -20.44 7.35 33.65
N VAL A 123 -20.72 7.21 34.96
CA VAL A 123 -21.69 8.04 35.70
C VAL A 123 -21.23 9.51 35.83
N HIS A 124 -19.97 9.79 35.51
CA HIS A 124 -19.39 11.12 35.58
C HIS A 124 -19.82 12.01 34.42
N LYS A 125 -19.68 13.33 34.60
CA LYS A 125 -19.96 14.35 33.58
C LYS A 125 -19.21 14.01 32.27
N PRO A 126 -19.88 14.05 31.10
CA PRO A 126 -19.26 13.69 29.84
C PRO A 126 -18.13 14.64 29.50
N LEU A 127 -16.95 14.08 29.23
CA LEU A 127 -15.74 14.82 28.91
C LEU A 127 -15.58 14.90 27.40
N TRP A 128 -16.24 15.90 26.82
CA TRP A 128 -16.12 16.21 25.40
C TRP A 128 -14.78 16.88 25.11
N ARG A 129 -14.18 16.47 24.00
CA ARG A 129 -12.95 17.03 23.44
C ARG A 129 -13.16 17.34 21.97
N VAL A 130 -12.79 18.54 21.57
CA VAL A 130 -12.96 19.06 20.20
C VAL A 130 -11.58 19.20 19.58
N PRO A 131 -11.33 18.63 18.38
CA PRO A 131 -10.06 18.84 17.69
C PRO A 131 -9.93 20.32 17.31
N SER A 132 -8.76 20.90 17.56
CA SER A 132 -8.48 22.32 17.25
C SER A 132 -8.72 22.69 15.79
N SER A 133 -8.50 21.76 14.86
CA SER A 133 -8.80 21.94 13.43
C SER A 133 -10.28 22.22 13.15
N ALA A 134 -11.20 21.57 13.88
CA ALA A 134 -12.63 21.77 13.69
C ALA A 134 -13.10 23.15 14.17
N VAL A 135 -12.49 23.66 15.24
CA VAL A 135 -12.76 25.02 15.75
C VAL A 135 -12.37 26.07 14.72
N LEU A 136 -11.22 25.89 14.07
CA LEU A 136 -10.74 26.82 13.03
C LEU A 136 -11.62 26.81 11.78
N ALA A 137 -12.21 25.66 11.43
CA ALA A 137 -13.08 25.54 10.26
C ALA A 137 -14.46 26.19 10.43
N THR A 138 -14.85 26.56 11.65
CA THR A 138 -16.19 27.10 11.97
C THR A 138 -16.22 28.64 12.03
N ARG A 139 -15.08 29.30 11.81
CA ARG A 139 -14.97 30.78 11.73
C ARG A 139 -15.24 31.27 10.31
#